data_AF-A0A5C9F4Q7-F1
#
_entry.id   AF-A0A5C9F4Q7-F1
#
_cell.length_a   1.000
_cell.length_b   1.000
_cell.length_c   1.000
_cell.angle_alpha   90.00
_cell.angle_beta   90.00
_cell.angle_gamma   90.00
#
_symmetry.space_group_name_H-M   'P 1'
#
loop_
_entity.id
_entity.type
_entity.pdbx_description
1 polymer ?
#
loop_
_entity_poly.entity_id
_entity_poly.type
_entity_poly.pdbx_seq_one_letter_code
_entity_poly.pdbx_strand_id
1 'polypeptide(L)'
;MLTFWDDRADAVVRGDNLRKITPIHEDIYEDNEGYTHFVFSKLMFNNPRYHIPEDDLDLFQKFLDGGSRSYPSDGNIPLDVVATEARRVINEIIDITSNPEHRYYVEAKEVLKHGSNTIVRGCVKIYLEKYTSRDWRRKRFTDDIDFWIYKIDLFEYVLKLSGWTWNRELREWEKQVEWIDYNSNEKKTAILTASNDLDLSMDFTNGAYIDGTSLKDIVKKKLKRGHDVDLSDIINIGMLQHIESEKQSKEWREAWQSIEELANTRDSRIVSNMISLCRYAYAIADYIARVSNSIRTHNKLIFDKAQYPNTELKRICRYSPHWMGYLVNNGSEATRSMIYSYLVEQQNFRKAYSDNLKQFATEVLEMLRVKFQHIKIVFEIK
;
A
#
# COMPACT_ATOMS: atom_id res chain seq x y z
N MET A 1 -39.19 1.74 7.45
CA MET A 1 -37.80 2.22 7.55
C MET A 1 -36.91 1.20 6.86
N LEU A 2 -36.33 1.57 5.72
CA LEU A 2 -35.46 0.68 4.96
C LEU A 2 -34.13 0.53 5.71
N THR A 3 -33.97 -0.58 6.42
CA THR A 3 -32.74 -0.98 7.13
C THR A 3 -31.69 -1.43 6.13
N PHE A 4 -31.09 -0.49 5.41
CA PHE A 4 -29.90 -0.74 4.59
C PHE A 4 -28.59 -0.55 5.36
N TRP A 5 -28.67 0.02 6.56
CA TRP A 5 -27.52 0.45 7.35
C TRP A 5 -27.74 0.14 8.82
N ASP A 6 -26.66 -0.27 9.47
CA ASP A 6 -26.57 -0.42 10.92
C ASP A 6 -25.97 0.90 11.47
N ASP A 7 -26.46 1.40 12.60
CA ASP A 7 -26.52 2.79 13.04
C ASP A 7 -25.56 3.15 14.21
N ARG A 8 -24.37 2.54 14.25
CA ARG A 8 -23.38 2.74 15.33
C ARG A 8 -21.97 2.95 14.78
N ALA A 9 -21.36 4.03 15.25
CA ALA A 9 -20.14 4.66 14.75
C ALA A 9 -18.87 3.79 14.83
N ASP A 10 -18.00 3.94 13.82
CA ASP A 10 -16.53 3.88 13.71
C ASP A 10 -15.73 2.96 14.67
N ALA A 11 -16.33 1.91 15.22
CA ALA A 11 -15.67 0.95 16.07
C ALA A 11 -15.41 -0.35 15.30
N VAL A 12 -14.15 -0.81 15.30
CA VAL A 12 -13.85 -2.22 15.09
C VAL A 12 -14.43 -2.96 16.29
N VAL A 13 -15.58 -3.61 16.10
CA VAL A 13 -16.22 -4.40 17.16
C VAL A 13 -15.34 -5.62 17.45
N ARG A 14 -15.08 -5.92 18.73
CA ARG A 14 -14.38 -7.16 19.12
C ARG A 14 -15.15 -8.38 18.56
N GLY A 15 -14.52 -9.10 17.64
CA GLY A 15 -15.14 -10.10 16.78
C GLY A 15 -14.62 -9.94 15.34
N ASP A 16 -15.42 -10.29 14.35
CA ASP A 16 -15.12 -10.46 12.91
C ASP A 16 -14.56 -9.21 12.17
N ASN A 17 -14.18 -8.15 12.89
CA ASN A 17 -13.60 -6.89 12.37
C ASN A 17 -14.45 -6.23 11.26
N LEU A 18 -15.78 -6.32 11.35
CA LEU A 18 -16.68 -5.70 10.39
C LEU A 18 -16.56 -4.17 10.43
N ARG A 19 -16.20 -3.57 9.30
CA ARG A 19 -16.14 -2.11 9.17
C ARG A 19 -17.55 -1.57 8.99
N LYS A 20 -17.98 -0.78 9.96
CA LYS A 20 -19.26 -0.09 9.96
C LYS A 20 -19.01 1.40 9.81
N ILE A 21 -19.61 2.00 8.77
CA ILE A 21 -19.43 3.42 8.45
C ILE A 21 -20.77 4.09 8.61
N THR A 22 -20.78 5.19 9.36
CA THR A 22 -21.99 5.95 9.62
C THR A 22 -21.89 7.31 8.93
N PRO A 23 -22.94 7.76 8.24
CA PRO A 23 -23.02 9.14 7.75
C PRO A 23 -23.05 10.13 8.92
N ILE A 24 -22.66 11.37 8.64
CA ILE A 24 -22.83 12.49 9.58
C ILE A 24 -24.33 12.79 9.62
N HIS A 25 -24.99 12.42 10.71
CA HIS A 25 -26.45 12.46 10.81
C HIS A 25 -27.02 13.87 10.56
N GLU A 26 -26.33 14.90 11.02
CA GLU A 26 -26.73 16.30 10.88
C GLU A 26 -26.60 16.81 9.44
N ASP A 27 -25.77 16.16 8.61
CA ASP A 27 -25.53 16.52 7.21
C ASP A 27 -26.37 15.66 6.23
N ILE A 28 -27.25 14.78 6.71
CA ILE A 28 -28.17 14.03 5.83
C ILE A 28 -29.31 14.94 5.40
N TYR A 29 -29.56 15.03 4.08
CA TYR A 29 -30.64 15.84 3.52
C TYR A 29 -31.31 15.19 2.30
N GLU A 30 -32.50 15.68 1.96
CA GLU A 30 -33.19 15.34 0.70
C GLU A 30 -33.10 16.53 -0.26
N ASP A 31 -32.75 16.30 -1.52
CA ASP A 31 -32.72 17.34 -2.55
C ASP A 31 -34.09 17.58 -3.20
N ASN A 32 -34.16 18.58 -4.07
CA ASN A 32 -35.41 18.95 -4.76
C ASN A 32 -35.91 17.88 -5.74
N GLU A 33 -35.07 16.90 -6.11
CA GLU A 33 -35.42 15.78 -6.98
C GLU A 33 -35.85 14.53 -6.17
N GLY A 34 -35.80 14.63 -4.84
CA GLY A 34 -36.16 13.59 -3.89
C GLY A 34 -35.05 12.57 -3.67
N TYR A 35 -33.79 12.91 -3.92
CA TYR A 35 -32.63 12.10 -3.54
C TYR A 35 -32.24 12.33 -2.09
N THR A 36 -32.00 11.24 -1.36
CA THR A 36 -31.40 11.29 -0.03
C THR A 36 -29.87 11.29 -0.15
N HIS A 37 -29.24 12.34 0.37
CA HIS A 37 -27.80 12.52 0.41
C HIS A 37 -27.24 12.03 1.75
N PHE A 38 -26.39 11.01 1.70
CA PHE A 38 -25.60 10.56 2.85
C PHE A 38 -24.20 11.15 2.77
N VAL A 39 -23.90 12.04 3.72
CA VAL A 39 -22.62 12.75 3.79
C VAL A 39 -21.69 12.05 4.79
N PHE A 40 -20.44 11.84 4.41
CA PHE A 40 -19.41 11.24 5.27
C PHE A 40 -18.21 12.16 5.39
N SER A 41 -17.58 12.17 6.56
CA SER A 41 -16.33 12.89 6.77
C SER A 41 -15.15 12.19 6.09
N LYS A 42 -14.23 12.98 5.55
CA LYS A 42 -12.85 12.52 5.30
C LYS A 42 -12.23 11.97 6.57
N LEU A 43 -11.45 10.90 6.45
CA LEU A 43 -10.76 10.28 7.57
C LEU A 43 -9.35 9.89 7.14
N MET A 44 -8.35 10.16 7.99
CA MET A 44 -7.00 9.61 7.82
C MET A 44 -6.89 8.28 8.58
N PHE A 45 -6.12 7.33 8.05
CA PHE A 45 -5.76 6.13 8.81
C PHE A 45 -5.16 6.50 10.16
N ASN A 46 -5.61 5.81 11.21
CA ASN A 46 -5.02 5.97 12.53
C ASN A 46 -3.58 5.47 12.52
N ASN A 47 -2.66 6.31 13.00
CA ASN A 47 -1.26 5.94 13.13
C ASN A 47 -0.68 6.53 14.42
N PRO A 48 -0.49 5.70 15.46
CA PRO A 48 0.02 6.18 16.74
C PRO A 48 1.48 6.64 16.68
N ARG A 49 2.23 6.26 15.62
CA ARG A 49 3.65 6.60 15.45
C ARG A 49 3.86 7.86 14.59
N TYR A 50 2.80 8.50 14.09
CA TYR A 50 2.93 9.66 13.22
C TYR A 50 1.84 10.71 13.48
N HIS A 51 2.29 11.94 13.72
CA HIS A 51 1.43 13.12 13.79
C HIS A 51 1.65 13.99 12.55
N ILE A 52 0.56 14.42 11.92
CA ILE A 52 0.60 15.39 10.81
C ILE A 52 0.76 16.78 11.42
N PRO A 53 1.88 17.49 11.21
CA PRO A 53 2.05 18.84 11.74
C PRO A 53 0.96 19.78 11.23
N GLU A 54 0.55 20.77 12.01
CA GLU A 54 -0.38 21.82 11.57
C GLU A 54 0.30 22.94 10.78
N ASP A 55 1.57 23.22 11.11
CA ASP A 55 2.38 24.23 10.43
C ASP A 55 3.05 23.68 9.16
N ASP A 56 3.17 24.52 8.14
CA ASP A 56 3.71 24.13 6.83
C ASP A 56 5.25 24.03 6.83
N LEU A 57 5.95 24.78 7.68
CA LEU A 57 7.40 24.65 7.83
C LEU A 57 7.74 23.34 8.57
N ASP A 58 7.01 23.02 9.62
CA ASP A 58 7.15 21.74 10.32
C ASP A 58 6.85 20.55 9.39
N LEU A 59 5.83 20.68 8.53
CA LEU A 59 5.52 19.66 7.52
C LEU A 59 6.67 19.49 6.51
N PHE A 60 7.33 20.57 6.12
CA PHE A 60 8.50 20.55 5.24
C PHE A 60 9.68 19.84 5.90
N GLN A 61 9.98 20.18 7.16
CA GLN A 61 11.04 19.56 7.95
C GLN A 61 10.78 18.06 8.12
N LYS A 62 9.54 17.69 8.47
CA LYS A 62 9.13 16.28 8.54
C LYS A 62 9.36 15.57 7.21
N PHE A 63 9.00 16.18 6.07
CA PHE A 63 9.22 15.57 4.77
C PHE A 63 10.72 15.29 4.51
N LEU A 64 11.61 16.22 4.87
CA LEU A 64 13.08 16.03 4.77
C LEU A 64 13.60 14.92 5.69
N ASP A 65 12.99 14.74 6.86
CA ASP A 65 13.28 13.64 7.78
C ASP A 65 12.80 12.27 7.28
N GLY A 66 12.28 12.20 6.05
CA GLY A 66 11.58 11.02 5.55
C GLY A 66 10.23 10.81 6.23
N GLY A 67 9.77 11.71 7.09
CA GLY A 67 8.46 11.72 7.73
C GLY A 67 7.41 12.35 6.82
N SER A 68 6.53 11.56 6.24
CA SER A 68 5.44 12.11 5.42
C SER A 68 4.14 11.32 5.55
N ARG A 69 3.97 10.55 6.64
CA ARG A 69 2.90 9.58 6.96
C ARG A 69 3.47 8.17 7.05
N SER A 70 3.27 7.46 8.16
CA SER A 70 3.39 5.99 8.15
C SER A 70 2.05 5.38 7.73
N TYR A 71 2.15 4.35 6.89
CA TYR A 71 0.99 3.64 6.37
C TYR A 71 0.53 2.60 7.40
N PRO A 72 -0.77 2.25 7.43
CA PRO A 72 -1.20 1.05 8.11
C PRO A 72 -0.29 -0.11 7.73
N SER A 73 0.13 -0.86 8.74
CA SER A 73 1.05 -1.97 8.60
C SER A 73 0.54 -3.14 9.43
N ASP A 74 0.79 -4.35 8.94
CA ASP A 74 0.41 -5.61 9.58
C ASP A 74 1.63 -6.35 10.16
N GLY A 75 2.80 -5.71 10.16
CA GLY A 75 4.00 -6.24 10.79
C GLY A 75 4.99 -5.15 11.21
N ASN A 76 6.19 -5.57 11.58
CA ASN A 76 7.28 -4.76 12.09
C ASN A 76 8.54 -4.81 11.22
N ILE A 77 8.60 -5.71 10.23
CA ILE A 77 9.71 -5.81 9.29
C ILE A 77 9.46 -4.88 8.08
N PRO A 78 10.43 -4.02 7.71
CA PRO A 78 10.32 -3.19 6.52
C PRO A 78 10.09 -4.04 5.26
N LEU A 79 9.16 -3.63 4.41
CA LEU A 79 8.77 -4.39 3.22
C LEU A 79 9.92 -4.57 2.21
N ASP A 80 10.93 -3.71 2.21
CA ASP A 80 12.13 -3.89 1.38
C ASP A 80 13.00 -5.06 1.84
N VAL A 81 13.07 -5.31 3.15
CA VAL A 81 13.71 -6.52 3.73
C VAL A 81 12.93 -7.76 3.34
N VAL A 82 11.61 -7.75 3.55
CA VAL A 82 10.72 -8.86 3.16
C VAL A 82 10.83 -9.17 1.67
N ALA A 83 10.75 -8.15 0.81
CA ALA A 83 10.87 -8.32 -0.63
C ALA A 83 12.26 -8.83 -1.06
N THR A 84 13.31 -8.56 -0.28
CA THR A 84 14.65 -9.10 -0.53
C THR A 84 14.68 -10.61 -0.27
N GLU A 85 14.06 -11.09 0.80
CA GLU A 85 13.94 -12.53 1.05
C GLU A 85 13.06 -13.23 0.01
N ALA A 86 11.96 -12.61 -0.42
CA ALA A 86 11.14 -13.12 -1.51
C ALA A 86 11.94 -13.26 -2.82
N ARG A 87 12.77 -12.26 -3.17
CA ARG A 87 13.64 -12.32 -4.35
C ARG A 87 14.67 -13.44 -4.27
N ARG A 88 15.22 -13.74 -3.08
CA ARG A 88 16.15 -14.86 -2.92
C ARG A 88 15.47 -16.16 -3.30
N VAL A 89 14.28 -16.44 -2.75
CA VAL A 89 13.48 -17.63 -3.08
C VAL A 89 13.16 -17.69 -4.58
N ILE A 90 12.74 -16.58 -5.18
CA ILE A 90 12.46 -16.50 -6.63
C ILE A 90 13.72 -16.81 -7.45
N ASN A 91 14.87 -16.25 -7.08
CA ASN A 91 16.13 -16.45 -7.80
C ASN A 91 16.61 -17.90 -7.71
N GLU A 92 16.48 -18.56 -6.56
CA GLU A 92 16.80 -19.98 -6.43
C GLU A 92 15.95 -20.85 -7.39
N ILE A 93 14.66 -20.53 -7.57
CA ILE A 93 13.81 -21.23 -8.55
C ILE A 93 14.30 -20.96 -9.97
N ILE A 94 14.70 -19.71 -10.29
CA ILE A 94 15.27 -19.35 -11.61
C ILE A 94 16.57 -20.12 -11.86
N ASP A 95 17.44 -20.24 -10.87
CA ASP A 95 18.70 -20.97 -10.99
C ASP A 95 18.45 -22.46 -11.26
N ILE A 96 17.45 -23.06 -10.62
CA ILE A 96 17.00 -24.44 -10.93
C ILE A 96 16.56 -24.57 -12.40
N THR A 97 15.85 -23.58 -12.97
CA THR A 97 15.45 -23.64 -14.39
C THR A 97 16.62 -23.54 -15.37
N SER A 98 17.80 -23.14 -14.90
CA SER A 98 19.02 -23.07 -15.69
C SER A 98 19.81 -24.39 -15.67
N ASN A 99 19.41 -25.37 -14.86
CA ASN A 99 20.05 -26.67 -14.75
C ASN A 99 19.10 -27.82 -15.14
N PRO A 100 19.16 -28.33 -16.39
CA PRO A 100 18.33 -29.43 -16.87
C PRO A 100 18.46 -30.75 -16.09
N GLU A 101 19.58 -30.96 -15.39
CA GLU A 101 19.84 -32.16 -14.60
C GLU A 101 19.30 -32.04 -13.16
N HIS A 102 18.88 -30.84 -12.75
CA HIS A 102 18.32 -30.64 -11.41
C HIS A 102 16.99 -31.37 -11.26
N ARG A 103 16.80 -32.08 -10.15
CA ARG A 103 15.61 -32.93 -9.90
C ARG A 103 14.26 -32.21 -10.02
N TYR A 104 14.25 -30.89 -9.82
CA TYR A 104 13.06 -30.03 -9.89
C TYR A 104 13.00 -29.13 -11.13
N TYR A 105 13.79 -29.40 -12.15
CA TYR A 105 13.87 -28.56 -13.35
C TYR A 105 12.52 -28.34 -14.03
N VAL A 106 11.72 -29.40 -14.17
CA VAL A 106 10.40 -29.36 -14.82
C VAL A 106 9.42 -28.54 -13.99
N GLU A 107 9.37 -28.79 -12.68
CA GLU A 107 8.53 -28.08 -11.73
C GLU A 107 8.86 -26.58 -11.69
N ALA A 108 10.14 -26.22 -11.66
CA ALA A 108 10.59 -24.84 -11.61
C ALA A 108 10.18 -24.09 -12.89
N LYS A 109 10.32 -24.71 -14.06
CA LYS A 109 9.84 -24.15 -15.33
C LYS A 109 8.32 -23.96 -15.33
N GLU A 110 7.59 -24.91 -14.78
CA GLU A 110 6.14 -24.83 -14.71
C GLU A 110 5.68 -23.70 -13.78
N VAL A 111 6.33 -23.54 -12.62
CA VAL A 111 6.01 -22.47 -11.65
C VAL A 111 6.30 -21.08 -12.24
N LEU A 112 7.38 -20.95 -13.02
CA LEU A 112 7.77 -19.69 -13.65
C LEU A 112 7.09 -19.38 -14.98
N LYS A 113 6.20 -20.25 -15.48
CA LYS A 113 5.59 -20.13 -16.83
C LYS A 113 4.88 -18.80 -17.08
N HIS A 114 4.35 -18.16 -16.03
CA HIS A 114 3.61 -16.90 -16.09
C HIS A 114 4.42 -15.70 -15.57
N GLY A 115 5.72 -15.88 -15.34
CA GLY A 115 6.63 -14.84 -14.84
C GLY A 115 6.99 -15.01 -13.37
N SER A 116 8.15 -14.50 -12.98
CA SER A 116 8.74 -14.72 -11.65
C SER A 116 7.94 -14.12 -10.50
N ASN A 117 7.34 -12.96 -10.70
CA ASN A 117 6.53 -12.31 -9.66
C ASN A 117 5.16 -12.96 -9.46
N THR A 118 4.78 -13.96 -10.27
CA THR A 118 3.55 -14.75 -10.04
C THR A 118 3.70 -15.76 -8.91
N ILE A 119 4.92 -15.94 -8.40
CA ILE A 119 5.25 -16.78 -7.24
C ILE A 119 4.81 -16.16 -5.92
N VAL A 120 4.64 -14.84 -5.86
CA VAL A 120 4.28 -14.13 -4.63
C VAL A 120 2.97 -13.38 -4.80
N ARG A 121 2.32 -13.04 -3.68
CA ARG A 121 1.04 -12.33 -3.66
C ARG A 121 1.05 -11.11 -2.76
N GLY A 122 -0.12 -10.48 -2.67
CA GLY A 122 -0.41 -9.46 -1.68
C GLY A 122 0.56 -8.29 -1.72
N CYS A 123 0.98 -7.88 -0.52
CA CYS A 123 1.84 -6.72 -0.30
C CYS A 123 3.20 -6.86 -1.01
N VAL A 124 3.79 -8.06 -0.98
CA VAL A 124 5.10 -8.35 -1.57
C VAL A 124 5.05 -8.23 -3.09
N LYS A 125 4.01 -8.78 -3.75
CA LYS A 125 3.84 -8.62 -5.20
C LYS A 125 3.68 -7.15 -5.60
N ILE A 126 2.82 -6.43 -4.89
CA ILE A 126 2.60 -4.98 -5.09
C ILE A 126 3.92 -4.22 -5.03
N TYR A 127 4.80 -4.58 -4.08
CA TYR A 127 6.13 -4.00 -3.95
C TYR A 127 7.06 -4.34 -5.13
N LEU A 128 7.16 -5.63 -5.48
CA LEU A 128 8.09 -6.11 -6.51
C LEU A 128 7.77 -5.54 -7.90
N GLU A 129 6.48 -5.47 -8.24
CA GLU A 129 5.99 -4.87 -9.50
C GLU A 129 5.95 -3.34 -9.47
N LYS A 130 6.33 -2.72 -8.35
CA LYS A 130 6.42 -1.27 -8.17
C LYS A 130 5.09 -0.54 -8.43
N TYR A 131 3.96 -1.14 -8.05
CA TYR A 131 2.64 -0.49 -8.15
C TYR A 131 2.43 0.65 -7.15
N THR A 132 3.39 0.92 -6.27
CA THR A 132 3.27 1.89 -5.17
C THR A 132 4.36 2.95 -5.18
N SER A 133 4.16 4.03 -4.43
CA SER A 133 5.14 5.11 -4.33
C SER A 133 6.40 4.64 -3.59
N ARG A 134 7.52 5.35 -3.81
CA ARG A 134 8.74 5.13 -3.02
C ARG A 134 8.50 5.37 -1.53
N ASP A 135 7.58 6.27 -1.19
CA ASP A 135 7.23 6.60 0.19
C ASP A 135 6.55 5.42 0.89
N TRP A 136 5.54 4.84 0.25
CA TRP A 136 4.85 3.63 0.73
C TRP A 136 5.82 2.47 0.94
N ARG A 137 6.69 2.22 -0.05
CA ARG A 137 7.68 1.13 0.00
C ARG A 137 8.61 1.17 1.21
N ARG A 138 8.87 2.36 1.75
CA ARG A 138 9.77 2.56 2.90
C ARG A 138 9.07 2.49 4.25
N LYS A 139 7.74 2.57 4.26
CA LYS A 139 6.95 2.83 5.46
C LYS A 139 5.81 1.83 5.66
N ARG A 140 5.68 0.88 4.73
CA ARG A 140 4.86 -0.30 4.88
C ARG A 140 5.72 -1.40 5.50
N PHE A 141 5.19 -2.03 6.53
CA PHE A 141 5.84 -3.11 7.26
C PHE A 141 4.92 -4.32 7.28
N THR A 142 5.47 -5.51 7.08
CA THR A 142 4.73 -6.78 7.09
C THR A 142 5.68 -7.85 7.60
N ASP A 143 5.16 -8.83 8.35
CA ASP A 143 5.99 -9.89 8.94
C ASP A 143 5.85 -11.20 8.17
N ASP A 144 5.16 -11.18 7.02
CA ASP A 144 4.72 -12.38 6.30
C ASP A 144 5.02 -12.29 4.79
N ILE A 145 5.34 -13.44 4.18
CA ILE A 145 5.36 -13.62 2.71
C ILE A 145 4.30 -14.65 2.30
N ASP A 146 3.34 -14.19 1.50
CA ASP A 146 2.35 -15.06 0.86
C ASP A 146 2.92 -15.62 -0.47
N PHE A 147 3.41 -16.85 -0.45
CA PHE A 147 3.81 -17.57 -1.67
C PHE A 147 2.62 -18.25 -2.36
N TRP A 148 2.74 -18.42 -3.67
CA TRP A 148 1.76 -19.08 -4.54
C TRP A 148 2.46 -20.12 -5.42
N ILE A 149 2.91 -21.21 -4.78
CA ILE A 149 3.68 -22.27 -5.44
C ILE A 149 2.99 -23.61 -5.25
N TYR A 150 2.42 -24.14 -6.33
CA TYR A 150 1.68 -25.42 -6.33
C TYR A 150 2.56 -26.66 -6.30
N LYS A 151 3.86 -26.51 -6.54
CA LYS A 151 4.85 -27.57 -6.42
C LYS A 151 5.45 -27.56 -5.01
N ILE A 152 4.77 -28.20 -4.06
CA ILE A 152 5.13 -28.17 -2.63
C ILE A 152 6.57 -28.65 -2.38
N ASP A 153 6.98 -29.75 -3.02
CA ASP A 153 8.34 -30.29 -2.84
C ASP A 153 9.44 -29.30 -3.32
N LEU A 154 9.19 -28.60 -4.43
CA LEU A 154 10.08 -27.55 -4.91
C LEU A 154 10.09 -26.36 -3.94
N PHE A 155 8.92 -25.96 -3.44
CA PHE A 155 8.80 -24.87 -2.49
C PHE A 155 9.58 -25.14 -1.21
N GLU A 156 9.36 -26.30 -0.57
CA GLU A 156 10.10 -26.68 0.63
C GLU A 156 11.61 -26.77 0.39
N TYR A 157 12.02 -27.31 -0.75
CA TYR A 157 13.43 -27.40 -1.11
C TYR A 157 14.09 -26.03 -1.18
N VAL A 158 13.47 -25.08 -1.89
CA VAL A 158 14.01 -23.73 -2.05
C VAL A 158 14.00 -22.96 -0.73
N LEU A 159 12.95 -23.11 0.09
CA LEU A 159 12.92 -22.49 1.41
C LEU A 159 14.06 -22.99 2.31
N LYS A 160 14.29 -24.31 2.38
CA LYS A 160 15.41 -24.89 3.14
C LYS A 160 16.75 -24.39 2.60
N LEU A 161 16.93 -24.34 1.28
CA LEU A 161 18.15 -23.82 0.64
C LEU A 161 18.37 -22.34 0.96
N SER A 162 17.29 -21.57 1.04
CA SER A 162 17.31 -20.14 1.39
C SER A 162 17.39 -19.87 2.90
N GLY A 163 17.63 -20.89 3.73
CA GLY A 163 17.84 -20.76 5.18
C GLY A 163 16.56 -20.56 6.00
N TRP A 164 15.41 -20.98 5.50
CA TRP A 164 14.16 -21.02 6.26
C TRP A 164 14.04 -22.31 7.06
N THR A 165 13.41 -22.22 8.23
CA THR A 165 13.17 -23.35 9.12
C THR A 165 11.67 -23.56 9.34
N TRP A 166 11.22 -24.81 9.28
CA TRP A 166 9.82 -25.14 9.54
C TRP A 166 9.54 -25.17 11.04
N ASN A 167 8.66 -24.30 11.50
CA ASN A 167 8.13 -24.30 12.85
C ASN A 167 6.94 -25.28 12.92
N ARG A 168 7.13 -26.39 13.64
CA ARG A 168 6.10 -27.45 13.78
C ARG A 168 4.89 -27.02 14.61
N GLU A 169 5.09 -26.13 15.56
CA GLU A 169 4.02 -25.68 16.47
C GLU A 169 3.08 -24.72 15.75
N LEU A 170 3.64 -23.73 15.05
CA LEU A 170 2.88 -22.75 14.29
C LEU A 170 2.45 -23.26 12.91
N ARG A 171 3.09 -24.33 12.42
CA ARG A 171 2.91 -24.86 11.05
C ARG A 171 3.22 -23.80 9.99
N GLU A 172 4.29 -23.05 10.21
CA GLU A 172 4.75 -21.97 9.33
C GLU A 172 6.26 -22.07 9.08
N TRP A 173 6.71 -21.50 7.97
CA TRP A 173 8.15 -21.33 7.70
C TRP A 173 8.63 -20.03 8.33
N GLU A 174 9.76 -20.09 9.03
CA GLU A 174 10.33 -18.93 9.72
C GLU A 174 11.76 -18.67 9.28
N LYS A 175 12.14 -17.39 9.28
CA LYS A 175 13.52 -16.96 9.08
C LYS A 175 13.81 -15.71 9.89
N GLN A 176 14.92 -15.73 10.64
CA GLN A 176 15.41 -14.52 11.30
C GLN A 176 16.00 -13.56 10.25
N VAL A 177 15.50 -12.33 10.24
CA VAL A 177 15.99 -11.27 9.36
C VAL A 177 16.55 -10.11 10.18
N GLU A 178 17.48 -9.37 9.59
CA GLU A 178 18.17 -8.27 10.25
C GLU A 178 18.24 -7.06 9.32
N TRP A 179 18.07 -5.86 9.88
CA TRP A 179 18.20 -4.60 9.13
C TRP A 179 18.69 -3.47 10.03
N ILE A 180 19.11 -2.36 9.42
CA ILE A 180 19.45 -1.13 10.13
C ILE A 180 18.21 -0.24 10.11
N ASP A 181 17.70 0.13 11.28
CA ASP A 181 16.62 1.09 11.37
C ASP A 181 17.15 2.50 11.04
N TYR A 182 16.58 3.15 10.02
CA TYR A 182 17.08 4.45 9.54
C TYR A 182 16.92 5.58 10.57
N ASN A 183 15.99 5.45 11.52
CA ASN A 183 15.73 6.47 12.53
C ASN A 183 16.75 6.41 13.68
N SER A 184 16.93 5.22 14.26
CA SER A 184 17.83 4.96 15.39
C SER A 184 19.26 4.64 14.98
N ASN A 185 19.48 4.23 13.72
CA ASN A 185 20.73 3.66 13.21
C ASN A 185 21.16 2.39 13.99
N GLU A 186 20.21 1.73 14.66
CA GLU A 186 20.43 0.49 15.38
C GLU A 186 20.13 -0.71 14.49
N LYS A 187 20.85 -1.80 14.74
CA LYS A 187 20.51 -3.10 14.16
C LYS A 187 19.23 -3.62 14.82
N LYS A 188 18.23 -3.95 14.00
CA LYS A 188 17.00 -4.62 14.41
C LYS A 188 16.98 -6.04 13.86
N THR A 189 16.32 -6.92 14.60
CA THR A 189 16.14 -8.32 14.23
C THR A 189 14.70 -8.72 14.50
N ALA A 190 14.11 -9.52 13.62
CA ALA A 190 12.77 -10.07 13.81
C ALA A 190 12.64 -11.41 13.07
N ILE A 191 11.55 -12.12 13.34
CA ILE A 191 11.19 -13.36 12.65
C ILE A 191 10.24 -12.99 11.51
N LEU A 192 10.62 -13.38 10.30
CA LEU A 192 9.80 -13.32 9.10
C LEU A 192 9.14 -14.68 8.91
N THR A 193 7.83 -14.68 8.64
CA THR A 193 7.07 -15.89 8.34
C THR A 193 6.87 -16.03 6.82
N ALA A 194 6.72 -17.26 6.36
CA ALA A 194 6.32 -17.57 5.00
C ALA A 194 5.24 -18.65 5.01
N SER A 195 4.19 -18.40 4.24
CA SER A 195 3.06 -19.28 4.05
C SER A 195 2.92 -19.65 2.58
N ASN A 196 2.21 -20.74 2.31
CA ASN A 196 1.75 -21.05 0.95
C ASN A 196 0.23 -20.85 0.90
N ASP A 197 -0.19 -19.78 0.23
CA ASP A 197 -1.58 -19.31 0.19
C ASP A 197 -2.54 -20.27 -0.55
N LEU A 198 -2.04 -21.37 -1.09
CA LEU A 198 -2.85 -22.39 -1.75
C LEU A 198 -3.84 -23.05 -0.80
N ASP A 199 -3.51 -23.17 0.49
CA ASP A 199 -4.45 -23.74 1.47
C ASP A 199 -5.67 -22.83 1.66
N LEU A 200 -5.51 -21.52 1.50
CA LEU A 200 -6.60 -20.53 1.52
C LEU A 200 -7.43 -20.52 0.23
N SER A 201 -6.93 -21.09 -0.88
CA SER A 201 -7.76 -21.32 -2.08
C SER A 201 -8.84 -22.37 -1.85
N MET A 202 -8.66 -23.21 -0.83
CA MET A 202 -9.58 -24.27 -0.41
C MET A 202 -10.41 -23.90 0.84
N ASP A 203 -10.21 -22.71 1.42
CA ASP A 203 -10.97 -22.26 2.60
C ASP A 203 -12.34 -21.69 2.18
N PHE A 204 -13.38 -22.53 2.32
CA PHE A 204 -14.78 -22.18 2.06
C PHE A 204 -15.45 -21.40 3.19
N THR A 205 -14.79 -21.20 4.34
CA THR A 205 -15.45 -20.75 5.57
C THR A 205 -15.37 -19.25 5.83
N ASN A 206 -14.35 -18.55 5.31
CA ASN A 206 -14.10 -17.14 5.62
C ASN A 206 -14.40 -16.13 4.49
N GLY A 207 -15.04 -16.56 3.39
CA GLY A 207 -15.40 -15.68 2.27
C GLY A 207 -14.21 -15.06 1.52
N ALA A 208 -12.98 -15.50 1.82
CA ALA A 208 -11.72 -15.00 1.29
C ALA A 208 -11.15 -15.92 0.20
N TYR A 209 -12.02 -16.47 -0.67
CA TYR A 209 -11.59 -17.27 -1.82
C TYR A 209 -10.52 -16.52 -2.61
N ILE A 210 -9.40 -17.21 -2.86
CA ILE A 210 -8.24 -16.63 -3.50
C ILE A 210 -8.21 -17.04 -4.97
N ASP A 211 -8.46 -16.08 -5.85
CA ASP A 211 -8.56 -16.31 -7.31
C ASP A 211 -7.20 -16.49 -8.01
N GLY A 212 -6.12 -15.89 -7.48
CA GLY A 212 -4.79 -15.93 -8.10
C GLY A 212 -3.86 -14.81 -7.65
N THR A 213 -2.74 -14.64 -8.36
CA THR A 213 -1.72 -13.64 -8.02
C THR A 213 -1.86 -12.35 -8.81
N SER A 214 -2.82 -12.22 -9.73
CA SER A 214 -2.93 -11.01 -10.56
C SER A 214 -3.27 -9.77 -9.71
N LEU A 215 -2.98 -8.57 -10.23
CA LEU A 215 -3.39 -7.34 -9.56
C LEU A 215 -4.91 -7.28 -9.35
N LYS A 216 -5.67 -7.83 -10.32
CA LYS A 216 -7.13 -8.01 -10.22
C LYS A 216 -7.52 -8.82 -8.99
N ASP A 217 -6.92 -10.00 -8.80
CA ASP A 217 -7.25 -10.88 -7.68
C ASP A 217 -6.86 -10.26 -6.33
N ILE A 218 -5.73 -9.53 -6.30
CA ILE A 218 -5.25 -8.83 -5.11
C ILE A 218 -6.22 -7.70 -4.73
N VAL A 219 -6.59 -6.82 -5.67
CA VAL A 219 -7.55 -5.73 -5.42
C VAL A 219 -8.90 -6.28 -4.99
N LYS A 220 -9.39 -7.33 -5.64
CA LYS A 220 -10.65 -7.99 -5.29
C LYS A 220 -10.64 -8.54 -3.87
N LYS A 221 -9.62 -9.32 -3.47
CA LYS A 221 -9.46 -9.85 -2.10
C LYS A 221 -9.41 -8.72 -1.09
N LYS A 222 -8.58 -7.71 -1.36
CA LYS A 222 -8.34 -6.56 -0.47
C LYS A 222 -9.60 -5.71 -0.26
N LEU A 223 -10.35 -5.43 -1.31
CA LEU A 223 -11.58 -4.63 -1.21
C LEU A 223 -12.71 -5.39 -0.52
N LYS A 224 -12.82 -6.72 -0.73
CA LYS A 224 -13.76 -7.56 0.03
C LYS A 224 -13.43 -7.58 1.53
N ARG A 225 -12.15 -7.74 1.89
CA ARG A 225 -11.71 -7.80 3.29
C ARG A 225 -11.82 -6.44 3.99
N GLY A 226 -11.31 -5.37 3.38
CA GLY A 226 -11.50 -4.00 3.83
C GLY A 226 -10.71 -3.58 5.07
N HIS A 227 -9.64 -4.30 5.43
CA HIS A 227 -8.76 -3.86 6.51
C HIS A 227 -8.03 -2.56 6.11
N ASP A 228 -7.58 -1.76 7.08
CA ASP A 228 -6.88 -0.50 6.80
C ASP A 228 -5.65 -0.71 5.90
N VAL A 229 -4.90 -1.79 6.12
CA VAL A 229 -3.77 -2.17 5.26
C VAL A 229 -4.20 -2.46 3.83
N ASP A 230 -5.37 -3.06 3.62
CA ASP A 230 -5.87 -3.41 2.30
C ASP A 230 -6.33 -2.19 1.51
N LEU A 231 -7.12 -1.33 2.16
CA LEU A 231 -7.58 -0.08 1.56
C LEU A 231 -6.38 0.83 1.28
N SER A 232 -5.41 0.89 2.19
CA SER A 232 -4.15 1.62 1.98
C SER A 232 -3.42 1.13 0.73
N ASP A 233 -3.29 -0.18 0.54
CA ASP A 233 -2.63 -0.75 -0.63
C ASP A 233 -3.37 -0.37 -1.93
N ILE A 234 -4.70 -0.50 -1.97
CA ILE A 234 -5.53 -0.11 -3.12
C ILE A 234 -5.37 1.38 -3.42
N ILE A 235 -5.43 2.25 -2.40
CA ILE A 235 -5.25 3.70 -2.56
C ILE A 235 -3.89 4.02 -3.17
N ASN A 236 -2.82 3.36 -2.73
CA ASN A 236 -1.48 3.63 -3.28
C ASN A 236 -1.32 3.14 -4.72
N ILE A 237 -1.97 2.04 -5.09
CA ILE A 237 -2.04 1.57 -6.49
C ILE A 237 -2.81 2.61 -7.32
N GLY A 238 -4.01 3.01 -6.88
CA GLY A 238 -4.84 4.01 -7.55
C GLY A 238 -4.08 5.33 -7.75
N MET A 239 -3.43 5.85 -6.72
CA MET A 239 -2.62 7.08 -6.78
C MET A 239 -1.59 7.09 -7.92
N LEU A 240 -0.91 5.96 -8.17
CA LEU A 240 0.13 5.86 -9.20
C LEU A 240 -0.39 5.48 -10.58
N GLN A 241 -1.40 4.61 -10.64
CA GLN A 241 -1.88 4.03 -11.89
C GLN A 241 -3.00 4.86 -12.53
N HIS A 242 -3.70 5.67 -11.73
CA HIS A 242 -4.83 6.49 -12.15
C HIS A 242 -4.38 7.82 -12.79
N ILE A 243 -3.49 7.73 -13.78
CA ILE A 243 -3.08 8.87 -14.60
C ILE A 243 -4.04 8.97 -15.80
N GLU A 244 -4.62 10.15 -16.02
CA GLU A 244 -5.26 10.51 -17.30
C GLU A 244 -4.23 10.51 -18.43
N SER A 245 -3.89 9.33 -18.94
CA SER A 245 -3.17 9.19 -20.19
C SER A 245 -3.37 7.79 -20.76
N GLU A 246 -3.16 7.64 -22.06
CA GLU A 246 -3.18 6.39 -22.84
C GLU A 246 -2.20 5.30 -22.34
N LYS A 247 -1.57 5.49 -21.18
CA LYS A 247 -0.53 4.63 -20.58
C LYS A 247 -1.00 3.84 -19.35
N GLN A 248 -2.31 3.70 -19.11
CA GLN A 248 -2.79 2.79 -18.07
C GLN A 248 -2.32 1.36 -18.38
N SER A 249 -1.69 0.72 -17.39
CA SER A 249 -1.23 -0.66 -17.54
C SER A 249 -2.41 -1.60 -17.77
N LYS A 250 -2.18 -2.67 -18.56
CA LYS A 250 -3.20 -3.71 -18.78
C LYS A 250 -3.68 -4.29 -17.43
N GLU A 251 -2.74 -4.56 -16.51
CA GLU A 251 -3.06 -5.06 -15.17
C GLU A 251 -3.91 -4.08 -14.35
N TRP A 252 -3.68 -2.77 -14.47
CA TRP A 252 -4.53 -1.80 -13.78
C TRP A 252 -5.96 -1.80 -14.33
N ARG A 253 -6.15 -1.87 -15.65
CA ARG A 253 -7.50 -1.96 -16.24
C ARG A 253 -8.24 -3.21 -15.78
N GLU A 254 -7.57 -4.35 -15.72
CA GLU A 254 -8.14 -5.58 -15.18
C GLU A 254 -8.43 -5.48 -13.69
N ALA A 255 -7.57 -4.79 -12.92
CA ALA A 255 -7.81 -4.53 -11.51
C ALA A 255 -9.00 -3.58 -11.27
N TRP A 256 -9.16 -2.57 -12.12
CA TRP A 256 -10.31 -1.66 -12.09
C TRP A 256 -11.63 -2.40 -12.33
N GLN A 257 -11.65 -3.35 -13.27
CA GLN A 257 -12.82 -4.22 -13.48
C GLN A 257 -13.23 -4.96 -12.20
N SER A 258 -12.28 -5.33 -11.32
CA SER A 258 -12.67 -5.93 -10.04
C SER A 258 -13.38 -4.95 -9.10
N ILE A 259 -13.05 -3.66 -9.15
CA ILE A 259 -13.75 -2.62 -8.39
C ILE A 259 -15.17 -2.46 -8.95
N GLU A 260 -15.33 -2.43 -10.28
CA GLU A 260 -16.64 -2.37 -10.96
C GLU A 260 -17.51 -3.62 -10.66
N GLU A 261 -16.92 -4.81 -10.72
CA GLU A 261 -17.58 -6.08 -10.35
C GLU A 261 -18.07 -6.03 -8.90
N LEU A 262 -17.23 -5.56 -7.98
CA LEU A 262 -17.55 -5.46 -6.56
C LEU A 262 -18.59 -4.38 -6.28
N ALA A 263 -18.53 -3.24 -6.97
CA ALA A 263 -19.52 -2.18 -6.90
C ALA A 263 -20.93 -2.75 -7.13
N ASN A 264 -21.09 -3.61 -8.14
CA ASN A 264 -22.38 -4.18 -8.53
C ASN A 264 -22.92 -5.30 -7.61
N THR A 265 -22.18 -5.69 -6.56
CA THR A 265 -22.65 -6.70 -5.59
C THR A 265 -23.74 -6.16 -4.67
N ARG A 266 -24.57 -7.02 -4.06
CA ARG A 266 -25.54 -6.60 -3.02
C ARG A 266 -24.95 -6.59 -1.60
N ASP A 267 -23.64 -6.75 -1.49
CA ASP A 267 -22.96 -6.88 -0.20
C ASP A 267 -22.74 -5.50 0.44
N SER A 268 -23.41 -5.26 1.57
CA SER A 268 -23.30 -4.02 2.32
C SER A 268 -21.89 -3.78 2.89
N ARG A 269 -21.11 -4.84 3.15
CA ARG A 269 -19.71 -4.74 3.57
C ARG A 269 -18.85 -4.17 2.46
N ILE A 270 -19.04 -4.65 1.22
CA ILE A 270 -18.30 -4.14 0.07
C ILE A 270 -18.63 -2.67 -0.17
N VAL A 271 -19.91 -2.29 -0.11
CA VAL A 271 -20.31 -0.88 -0.25
C VAL A 271 -19.67 -0.03 0.85
N SER A 272 -19.68 -0.50 2.10
CA SER A 272 -18.99 0.19 3.20
C SER A 272 -17.50 0.33 2.89
N ASN A 273 -16.80 -0.74 2.53
CA ASN A 273 -15.38 -0.69 2.20
C ASN A 273 -15.07 0.33 1.07
N MET A 274 -15.93 0.43 0.06
CA MET A 274 -15.80 1.42 -1.02
C MET A 274 -16.01 2.85 -0.53
N ILE A 275 -16.99 3.11 0.34
CA ILE A 275 -17.17 4.43 0.97
C ILE A 275 -15.93 4.80 1.80
N SER A 276 -15.41 3.86 2.60
CA SER A 276 -14.15 4.09 3.35
C SER A 276 -12.97 4.35 2.45
N LEU A 277 -12.85 3.60 1.34
CA LEU A 277 -11.83 3.82 0.34
C LEU A 277 -11.85 5.28 -0.15
N CYS A 278 -13.03 5.84 -0.43
CA CYS A 278 -13.20 7.25 -0.79
C CYS A 278 -12.86 8.21 0.35
N ARG A 279 -13.37 7.96 1.58
CA ARG A 279 -13.06 8.78 2.78
C ARG A 279 -11.55 8.91 2.99
N TYR A 280 -10.83 7.79 2.93
CA TYR A 280 -9.38 7.77 3.05
C TYR A 280 -8.70 8.43 1.85
N ALA A 281 -9.09 8.09 0.62
CA ALA A 281 -8.46 8.63 -0.59
C ALA A 281 -8.52 10.17 -0.63
N TYR A 282 -9.68 10.77 -0.34
CA TYR A 282 -9.81 12.23 -0.29
C TYR A 282 -8.96 12.88 0.82
N ALA A 283 -8.99 12.32 2.04
CA ALA A 283 -8.17 12.83 3.15
C ALA A 283 -6.66 12.79 2.82
N ILE A 284 -6.24 11.70 2.16
CA ILE A 284 -4.84 11.50 1.74
C ILE A 284 -4.47 12.47 0.63
N ALA A 285 -5.36 12.69 -0.33
CA ALA A 285 -5.14 13.65 -1.40
C ALA A 285 -4.94 15.07 -0.86
N ASP A 286 -5.80 15.51 0.06
CA ASP A 286 -5.69 16.83 0.70
C ASP A 286 -4.38 16.96 1.48
N TYR A 287 -3.98 15.92 2.22
CA TYR A 287 -2.70 15.88 2.90
C TYR A 287 -1.50 15.94 1.92
N ILE A 288 -1.52 15.16 0.84
CA ILE A 288 -0.46 15.16 -0.18
C ILE A 288 -0.34 16.54 -0.85
N ALA A 289 -1.46 17.19 -1.14
CA ALA A 289 -1.50 18.55 -1.68
C ALA A 289 -0.87 19.56 -0.72
N ARG A 290 -1.13 19.43 0.59
CA ARG A 290 -0.50 20.26 1.61
C ARG A 290 1.02 20.05 1.68
N VAL A 291 1.48 18.80 1.61
CA VAL A 291 2.93 18.51 1.53
C VAL A 291 3.55 19.12 0.27
N SER A 292 2.87 19.04 -0.88
CA SER A 292 3.32 19.69 -2.12
C SER A 292 3.49 21.20 -1.94
N ASN A 293 2.51 21.87 -1.33
CA ASN A 293 2.56 23.31 -1.09
C ASN A 293 3.68 23.68 -0.10
N SER A 294 3.82 22.94 0.99
CA SER A 294 4.89 23.11 1.97
C SER A 294 6.28 22.99 1.32
N ILE A 295 6.52 21.96 0.50
CA ILE A 295 7.77 21.82 -0.27
C ILE A 295 7.98 23.02 -1.20
N ARG A 296 6.94 23.44 -1.94
CA ARG A 296 7.05 24.57 -2.86
C ARG A 296 7.46 25.86 -2.15
N THR A 297 6.92 26.10 -0.95
CA THR A 297 7.19 27.31 -0.15
C THR A 297 8.60 27.27 0.47
N HIS A 298 9.04 26.11 0.94
CA HIS A 298 10.25 26.00 1.79
C HIS A 298 11.46 25.33 1.12
N ASN A 299 11.36 24.87 -0.13
CA ASN A 299 12.43 24.11 -0.79
C ASN A 299 13.81 24.79 -0.78
N LYS A 300 13.87 26.12 -0.88
CA LYS A 300 15.14 26.90 -0.87
C LYS A 300 15.84 26.90 0.48
N LEU A 301 15.15 26.57 1.57
CA LEU A 301 15.76 26.50 2.90
C LEU A 301 16.91 25.49 2.97
N ILE A 302 16.94 24.49 2.10
CA ILE A 302 18.06 23.52 2.04
C ILE A 302 19.43 24.18 1.76
N PHE A 303 19.45 25.41 1.23
CA PHE A 303 20.67 26.19 1.02
C PHE A 303 21.06 27.07 2.22
N ASP A 304 20.16 27.27 3.18
CA ASP A 304 20.45 28.00 4.40
C ASP A 304 21.33 27.15 5.32
N LYS A 305 22.58 27.58 5.50
CA LYS A 305 23.58 26.87 6.31
C LYS A 305 23.35 27.04 7.82
N ALA A 306 22.61 28.06 8.24
CA ALA A 306 22.24 28.23 9.64
C ALA A 306 21.14 27.24 10.02
N GLN A 307 20.15 27.03 9.14
CA GLN A 307 19.06 26.08 9.37
C GLN A 307 19.46 24.64 9.08
N TYR A 308 20.20 24.41 7.99
CA TYR A 308 20.63 23.08 7.56
C TYR A 308 22.17 23.03 7.48
N PRO A 309 22.91 23.02 8.60
CA PRO A 309 24.36 22.85 8.58
C PRO A 309 24.78 21.49 7.98
N ASN A 310 26.07 21.30 7.68
CA ASN A 310 26.55 20.06 7.04
C ASN A 310 26.28 18.80 7.88
N THR A 311 26.24 18.92 9.21
CA THR A 311 25.83 17.84 10.13
C THR A 311 24.39 17.41 9.89
N GLU A 312 23.50 18.37 9.69
CA GLU A 312 22.08 18.17 9.45
C GLU A 312 21.82 17.63 8.04
N LEU A 313 22.53 18.15 7.03
CA LEU A 313 22.53 17.60 5.67
C LEU A 313 22.92 16.13 5.65
N LYS A 314 23.96 15.75 6.42
CA LYS A 314 24.38 14.36 6.58
C LYS A 314 23.30 13.51 7.22
N ARG A 315 22.54 14.03 8.19
CA ARG A 315 21.40 13.34 8.80
C ARG A 315 20.30 13.06 7.78
N ILE A 316 19.86 14.08 7.04
CA ILE A 316 18.86 13.96 5.96
C ILE A 316 19.27 12.90 4.92
N CYS A 317 20.56 12.87 4.54
CA CYS A 317 21.07 11.92 3.57
C CYS A 317 21.00 10.45 4.02
N ARG A 318 20.83 10.15 5.33
CA ARG A 318 20.80 8.77 5.84
C ARG A 318 19.61 7.97 5.33
N TYR A 319 18.50 8.63 5.04
CA TYR A 319 17.28 7.99 4.53
C TYR A 319 17.40 7.52 3.07
N SER A 320 18.54 7.72 2.42
CA SER A 320 18.76 7.33 1.02
C SER A 320 20.22 6.97 0.82
N PRO A 321 20.56 5.67 0.60
CA PRO A 321 21.92 5.26 0.26
C PRO A 321 22.50 6.03 -0.92
N HIS A 322 21.63 6.38 -1.89
CA HIS A 322 21.99 7.23 -3.02
C HIS A 322 22.41 8.64 -2.60
N TRP A 323 21.68 9.28 -1.67
CA TRP A 323 22.05 10.62 -1.19
C TRP A 323 23.30 10.59 -0.34
N MET A 324 23.45 9.57 0.51
CA MET A 324 24.65 9.40 1.30
C MET A 324 25.89 9.18 0.42
N GLY A 325 25.79 8.32 -0.61
CA GLY A 325 26.86 8.12 -1.57
C GLY A 325 27.20 9.40 -2.34
N TYR A 326 26.19 10.17 -2.76
CA TYR A 326 26.40 11.44 -3.43
C TYR A 326 27.11 12.47 -2.55
N LEU A 327 26.73 12.55 -1.27
CA LEU A 327 27.37 13.43 -0.29
C LEU A 327 28.84 13.10 -0.07
N VAL A 328 29.17 11.81 0.05
CA VAL A 328 30.56 11.35 0.22
C VAL A 328 31.41 11.70 -1.00
N ASN A 329 30.86 11.55 -2.20
CA ASN A 329 31.63 11.70 -3.44
C ASN A 329 31.73 13.15 -3.95
N ASN A 330 30.74 14.01 -3.66
CA ASN A 330 30.63 15.34 -4.28
C ASN A 330 30.61 16.50 -3.27
N GLY A 331 30.55 16.20 -1.97
CA GLY A 331 30.51 17.22 -0.91
C GLY A 331 29.16 17.89 -0.72
N SER A 332 29.09 18.76 0.29
CA SER A 332 27.82 19.31 0.79
C SER A 332 27.09 20.23 -0.18
N GLU A 333 27.79 21.12 -0.89
CA GLU A 333 27.13 22.09 -1.79
C GLU A 333 26.46 21.41 -2.99
N ALA A 334 27.15 20.48 -3.64
CA ALA A 334 26.57 19.69 -4.72
C ALA A 334 25.35 18.88 -4.22
N THR A 335 25.44 18.34 -3.01
CA THR A 335 24.35 17.59 -2.39
C THR A 335 23.12 18.46 -2.11
N ARG A 336 23.29 19.71 -1.68
CA ARG A 336 22.18 20.66 -1.50
C ARG A 336 21.46 20.90 -2.83
N SER A 337 22.21 21.12 -3.91
CA SER A 337 21.63 21.29 -5.25
C SER A 337 20.87 20.05 -5.72
N MET A 338 21.40 18.85 -5.47
CA MET A 338 20.71 17.59 -5.76
C MET A 338 19.41 17.46 -4.96
N ILE A 339 19.44 17.73 -3.64
CA ILE A 339 18.24 17.68 -2.79
C ILE A 339 17.23 18.71 -3.26
N TYR A 340 17.64 19.94 -3.57
CA TYR A 340 16.75 20.97 -4.11
C TYR A 340 16.06 20.52 -5.39
N SER A 341 16.81 19.96 -6.35
CA SER A 341 16.23 19.41 -7.58
C SER A 341 15.22 18.30 -7.30
N TYR A 342 15.52 17.42 -6.34
CA TYR A 342 14.58 16.42 -5.87
C TYR A 342 13.33 17.05 -5.24
N LEU A 343 13.45 18.09 -4.42
CA LEU A 343 12.30 18.80 -3.83
C LEU A 343 11.40 19.40 -4.91
N VAL A 344 12.00 20.02 -5.94
CA VAL A 344 11.27 20.56 -7.09
C VAL A 344 10.56 19.47 -7.87
N GLU A 345 11.12 18.28 -7.99
CA GLU A 345 10.45 17.13 -8.62
C GLU A 345 9.28 16.62 -7.75
N GLN A 346 9.51 16.48 -6.44
CA GLN A 346 8.52 15.94 -5.50
C GLN A 346 7.29 16.84 -5.34
N GLN A 347 7.42 18.17 -5.44
CA GLN A 347 6.24 19.03 -5.43
C GLN A 347 5.29 18.69 -6.60
N ASN A 348 5.84 18.44 -7.79
CA ASN A 348 5.05 18.17 -8.99
C ASN A 348 4.40 16.78 -8.91
N PHE A 349 5.15 15.76 -8.48
CA PHE A 349 4.60 14.43 -8.28
C PHE A 349 3.52 14.39 -7.22
N ARG A 350 3.70 15.08 -6.09
CA ARG A 350 2.69 15.13 -5.04
C ARG A 350 1.41 15.80 -5.52
N LYS A 351 1.50 16.90 -6.26
CA LYS A 351 0.32 17.49 -6.89
C LYS A 351 -0.42 16.48 -7.78
N ALA A 352 0.30 15.84 -8.70
CA ALA A 352 -0.30 14.83 -9.58
C ALA A 352 -0.92 13.65 -8.81
N TYR A 353 -0.26 13.17 -7.75
CA TYR A 353 -0.78 12.10 -6.89
C TYR A 353 -2.06 12.50 -6.15
N SER A 354 -2.15 13.76 -5.68
CA SER A 354 -3.38 14.29 -5.10
C SER A 354 -4.52 14.29 -6.12
N ASP A 355 -4.26 14.82 -7.32
CA ASP A 355 -5.28 14.93 -8.37
C ASP A 355 -5.77 13.53 -8.82
N ASN A 356 -4.85 12.60 -9.04
CA ASN A 356 -5.16 11.19 -9.35
C ASN A 356 -6.02 10.53 -8.26
N LEU A 357 -5.71 10.77 -6.98
CA LEU A 357 -6.50 10.20 -5.88
C LEU A 357 -7.89 10.79 -5.78
N LYS A 358 -8.05 12.09 -6.05
CA LYS A 358 -9.36 12.75 -6.09
C LYS A 358 -10.21 12.21 -7.22
N GLN A 359 -9.61 11.98 -8.39
CA GLN A 359 -10.30 11.38 -9.52
C GLN A 359 -10.69 9.92 -9.24
N PHE A 360 -9.74 9.13 -8.73
CA PHE A 360 -9.99 7.74 -8.31
C PHE A 360 -11.17 7.64 -7.33
N ALA A 361 -11.20 8.48 -6.30
CA ALA A 361 -12.28 8.49 -5.33
C ALA A 361 -13.62 8.97 -5.93
N THR A 362 -13.58 9.96 -6.82
CA THR A 362 -14.77 10.46 -7.54
C THR A 362 -15.38 9.35 -8.40
N GLU A 363 -14.57 8.62 -9.16
CA GLU A 363 -15.07 7.53 -10.02
C GLU A 363 -15.64 6.37 -9.20
N VAL A 364 -15.01 6.00 -8.08
CA VAL A 364 -15.55 5.00 -7.16
C VAL A 364 -16.88 5.45 -6.55
N LEU A 365 -17.01 6.72 -6.14
CA LEU A 365 -18.29 7.26 -5.66
C LEU A 365 -19.36 7.27 -6.74
N GLU A 366 -18.99 7.60 -7.98
CA GLU A 366 -19.92 7.63 -9.10
C GLU A 366 -20.48 6.23 -9.39
N MET A 367 -19.65 5.19 -9.31
CA MET A 367 -20.15 3.80 -9.40
C MET A 367 -21.19 3.50 -8.33
N LEU A 368 -20.97 3.95 -7.09
CA LEU A 368 -21.94 3.78 -6.02
C LEU A 368 -23.23 4.58 -6.30
N ARG A 369 -23.12 5.81 -6.79
CA ARG A 369 -24.29 6.63 -7.16
C ARG A 369 -25.12 5.97 -8.25
N VAL A 370 -24.50 5.52 -9.34
CA VAL A 370 -25.17 4.80 -10.43
C VAL A 370 -25.90 3.57 -9.91
N LYS A 371 -25.25 2.78 -9.05
CA LYS A 371 -25.87 1.60 -8.44
C LYS A 371 -27.13 1.94 -7.65
N PHE A 372 -27.08 3.01 -6.85
CA PHE A 372 -28.14 3.37 -5.90
C PHE A 372 -29.13 4.41 -6.44
N GLN A 373 -28.97 4.83 -7.70
CA GLN A 373 -29.83 5.81 -8.38
C GLN A 373 -31.32 5.42 -8.35
N HIS A 374 -31.63 4.14 -8.54
CA HIS A 374 -33.00 3.62 -8.59
C HIS A 374 -33.77 3.75 -7.26
N ILE A 375 -33.07 3.85 -6.13
CA ILE A 375 -33.66 4.14 -4.81
C ILE A 375 -33.36 5.58 -4.35
N LYS A 376 -32.91 6.44 -5.27
CA LYS A 376 -32.63 7.85 -5.05
C LYS A 376 -31.68 8.11 -3.87
N ILE A 377 -30.57 7.37 -3.81
CA ILE A 377 -29.54 7.56 -2.79
C ILE A 377 -28.25 8.10 -3.42
N VAL A 378 -27.66 9.12 -2.80
CA VAL A 378 -26.38 9.72 -3.17
C VAL A 378 -25.41 9.64 -1.98
N PHE A 379 -24.15 9.31 -2.26
CA PHE A 379 -23.07 9.37 -1.27
C PHE A 379 -22.15 10.57 -1.55
N GLU A 380 -21.76 11.25 -0.48
CA GLU A 380 -20.89 12.42 -0.51
C GLU A 380 -19.78 12.32 0.53
N ILE A 381 -18.61 12.89 0.21
CA ILE A 381 -17.46 12.94 1.12
C ILE A 381 -17.07 14.41 1.33
N LYS A 382 -17.01 14.83 2.60
CA LYS A 382 -16.75 16.22 3.02
C LYS A 382 -15.40 16.35 3.72
#